data_AF-A0A6C0HAU7-F1
#
_entry.id   AF-A0A6C0HAU7-F1
#
_cell.length_a   1.000
_cell.length_b   1.000
_cell.length_c   1.000
_cell.angle_alpha   90.00
_cell.angle_beta   90.00
_cell.angle_gamma   90.00
#
_symmetry.space_group_name_H-M   'P 1'
#
loop_
_entity.id
_entity.type
_entity.pdbx_description
1 polymer ?
#
loop_
_entity_poly.entity_id
_entity_poly.type
_entity_poly.pdbx_seq_one_letter_code
_entity_poly.pdbx_strand_id
1 'polypeptide(L)'
;MSEPNILENRVIDLTNDAATNRVSVPDFSRILTSDRREPACSFCESPGHNVRTCRHPDREKLHECAQFMYLTTCHYLKRYPNTERTHKLWLDNLSTSEYKILAKLNRLETDSKTTREQYQEILHEHYIQYAEEELHDVTSTNTTTILNLYIDILLTGIVTDIDSMIYAVTKLTMIIKNSGRHLMDMPRFRYWLGNHMDDYYRFRQLRENRKQKPTMIHTPSLAKDDHDECPICYTEMKNDSVVQLGCAHSFCGDCIIGQIKSSRKPTSECAMCRATISECRSTSKKLLQKLSSSIA
;
A
#
# COMPACT_ATOMS: atom_id res chain seq x y z
N MET A 1 18.46 54.13 20.14
CA MET A 1 17.97 54.56 18.83
C MET A 1 16.57 53.98 18.70
N SER A 2 15.59 54.85 18.86
CA SER A 2 14.19 54.49 19.13
C SER A 2 13.37 54.99 17.96
N GLU A 3 12.72 54.10 17.23
CA GLU A 3 11.86 54.47 16.09
C GLU A 3 10.52 55.03 16.58
N PRO A 4 10.00 56.12 15.97
CA PRO A 4 8.70 56.65 16.33
C PRO A 4 7.58 55.87 15.64
N ASN A 5 6.61 55.48 16.47
CA ASN A 5 5.36 54.85 16.09
C ASN A 5 4.41 55.91 15.52
N ILE A 6 4.18 55.91 14.20
CA ILE A 6 3.23 56.79 13.52
C ILE A 6 2.06 55.94 13.05
N LEU A 7 1.08 55.77 13.94
CA LEU A 7 -0.27 55.34 13.61
C LEU A 7 -1.19 56.53 13.92
N GLU A 8 -1.26 57.47 12.98
CA GLU A 8 -2.28 58.51 12.98
C GLU A 8 -3.63 57.88 12.62
N ASN A 9 -4.51 57.80 13.62
CA ASN A 9 -5.92 57.51 13.43
C ASN A 9 -6.58 58.64 12.63
N ARG A 10 -6.83 58.39 11.34
CA ARG A 10 -7.76 59.23 10.57
C ARG A 10 -9.19 58.79 10.86
N VAL A 11 -9.88 59.59 11.66
CA VAL A 11 -11.34 59.58 11.77
C VAL A 11 -11.89 60.05 10.41
N ILE A 12 -12.59 59.17 9.71
CA ILE A 12 -13.30 59.52 8.47
C ILE A 12 -14.65 60.09 8.88
N ASP A 13 -14.80 61.41 8.72
CA ASP A 13 -16.06 62.11 8.83
C ASP A 13 -16.92 61.80 7.59
N LEU A 14 -18.09 61.18 7.80
CA LEU A 14 -19.00 60.71 6.76
C LEU A 14 -20.23 61.61 6.58
N THR A 15 -20.15 62.87 6.99
CA THR A 15 -21.23 63.83 6.72
C THR A 15 -20.71 65.00 5.90
N ASN A 16 -20.76 64.87 4.56
CA ASN A 16 -21.22 65.99 3.75
C ASN A 16 -21.52 65.63 2.30
N ASP A 17 -22.53 66.35 1.83
CA ASP A 17 -23.30 66.13 0.63
C ASP A 17 -22.60 66.51 -0.68
N ALA A 18 -23.01 65.80 -1.71
CA ALA A 18 -23.26 66.27 -3.07
C ALA A 18 -22.42 67.47 -3.59
N ALA A 19 -21.24 67.19 -4.12
CA ALA A 19 -20.67 68.01 -5.19
C ALA A 19 -19.88 67.16 -6.18
N THR A 20 -20.23 67.33 -7.44
CA THR A 20 -19.70 66.67 -8.63
C THR A 20 -18.17 66.81 -8.77
N ASN A 21 -17.43 65.77 -8.42
CA ASN A 21 -16.06 65.57 -8.88
C ASN A 21 -15.97 64.22 -9.61
N ARG A 22 -16.17 64.25 -10.94
CA ARG A 22 -15.80 63.12 -11.80
C ARG A 22 -14.29 63.08 -11.88
N VAL A 23 -13.66 62.38 -10.93
CA VAL A 23 -12.29 61.92 -11.09
C VAL A 23 -12.30 60.93 -12.26
N SER A 24 -11.58 61.26 -13.32
CA SER A 24 -11.36 60.34 -14.44
C SER A 24 -10.55 59.15 -13.92
N VAL A 25 -11.24 58.05 -13.66
CA VAL A 25 -10.61 56.77 -13.34
C VAL A 25 -9.82 56.35 -14.58
N PRO A 26 -8.50 56.13 -14.47
CA PRO A 26 -7.70 55.62 -15.57
C PRO A 26 -8.28 54.28 -16.05
N ASP A 27 -8.43 54.12 -17.35
CA ASP A 27 -8.92 52.87 -17.94
C ASP A 27 -7.84 51.77 -17.81
N PHE A 28 -7.85 51.07 -16.68
CA PHE A 28 -6.94 49.96 -16.38
C PHE A 28 -7.23 48.69 -17.20
N SER A 29 -8.27 48.69 -18.06
CA SER A 29 -8.58 47.53 -18.90
C SER A 29 -7.46 47.17 -19.90
N ARG A 30 -6.52 48.10 -20.16
CA ARG A 30 -5.35 47.86 -21.02
C ARG A 30 -4.07 47.48 -20.28
N ILE A 31 -3.98 47.66 -18.97
CA ILE A 31 -2.77 47.33 -18.18
C ILE A 31 -2.83 45.90 -17.65
N LEU A 32 -4.02 45.28 -17.67
CA LEU A 32 -4.22 43.85 -17.47
C LEU A 32 -4.37 43.10 -18.80
N THR A 33 -3.71 43.53 -19.87
CA THR A 33 -3.36 42.59 -20.94
C THR A 33 -2.30 41.66 -20.37
N SER A 34 -2.75 40.73 -19.53
CA SER A 34 -2.01 39.58 -19.03
C SER A 34 -1.12 39.09 -20.16
N ASP A 35 0.19 39.01 -19.91
CA ASP A 35 1.10 38.23 -20.72
C ASP A 35 0.36 36.97 -21.15
N ARG A 36 -0.03 36.90 -22.43
CA ARG A 36 -0.69 35.72 -22.98
C ARG A 36 0.39 34.67 -22.99
N ARG A 37 0.52 33.97 -21.85
CA ARG A 37 1.38 32.81 -21.70
C ARG A 37 1.08 31.93 -22.89
N GLU A 38 2.12 31.62 -23.65
CA GLU A 38 2.00 30.73 -24.78
C GLU A 38 1.26 29.46 -24.33
N PRO A 39 0.31 28.97 -25.13
CA PRO A 39 -0.47 27.80 -24.75
C PRO A 39 0.49 26.64 -24.45
N ALA A 40 0.43 26.15 -23.21
CA ALA A 40 1.23 25.03 -22.74
C ALA A 40 0.52 23.69 -23.01
N CYS A 41 1.31 22.65 -23.20
CA CYS A 41 0.80 21.29 -23.36
C CYS A 41 0.07 20.84 -22.09
N SER A 42 -1.18 20.39 -22.22
CA SER A 42 -2.01 19.96 -21.07
C SER A 42 -1.56 18.64 -20.42
N PHE A 43 -0.44 18.06 -20.85
CA PHE A 43 0.15 16.85 -20.27
C PHE A 43 1.47 17.14 -19.55
N CYS A 44 2.45 17.73 -20.25
CA CYS A 44 3.78 18.01 -19.69
C CYS A 44 4.00 19.48 -19.31
N GLU A 45 2.98 20.33 -19.47
CA GLU A 45 2.99 21.76 -19.10
C GLU A 45 4.07 22.60 -19.80
N SER A 46 4.73 22.05 -20.82
CA SER A 46 5.75 22.73 -21.61
C SER A 46 5.11 23.54 -22.76
N PRO A 47 5.59 24.75 -23.06
CA PRO A 47 5.08 25.57 -24.15
C PRO A 47 5.45 25.02 -25.54
N GLY A 48 4.90 25.63 -26.60
CA GLY A 48 5.27 25.37 -27.99
C GLY A 48 4.65 24.12 -28.64
N HIS A 49 3.85 23.35 -27.91
CA HIS A 49 3.15 22.18 -28.45
C HIS A 49 1.87 21.84 -27.68
N ASN A 50 1.05 20.96 -28.23
CA ASN A 50 -0.19 20.50 -27.59
C ASN A 50 -0.10 19.01 -27.24
N VAL A 51 -1.08 18.48 -26.50
CA VAL A 51 -1.12 17.08 -26.06
C VAL A 51 -1.04 16.07 -27.23
N ARG A 52 -1.55 16.44 -28.41
CA ARG A 52 -1.48 15.59 -29.61
C ARG A 52 -0.06 15.52 -30.16
N THR A 53 0.74 16.57 -30.05
CA THR A 53 2.12 16.62 -30.58
C THR A 53 3.19 16.46 -29.49
N CYS A 54 2.79 16.23 -28.25
CA CYS A 54 3.67 16.01 -27.11
C CYS A 54 4.64 14.85 -27.34
N ARG A 55 5.92 15.03 -27.04
CA ARG A 55 6.96 13.98 -27.12
C ARG A 55 7.62 13.74 -25.76
N HIS A 56 6.90 14.01 -24.67
CA HIS A 56 7.41 13.79 -23.33
C HIS A 56 7.58 12.27 -23.10
N PRO A 57 8.72 11.80 -22.54
CA PRO A 57 9.05 10.37 -22.36
C PRO A 57 8.07 9.62 -21.43
N ASP A 58 7.26 10.36 -20.70
CA ASP A 58 6.23 9.81 -19.81
C ASP A 58 4.99 9.32 -20.57
N ARG A 59 4.86 9.64 -21.86
CA ARG A 59 3.78 9.11 -22.71
C ARG A 59 3.93 7.60 -22.88
N GLU A 60 5.15 7.14 -23.12
CA GLU A 60 5.48 5.72 -23.24
C GLU A 60 5.25 5.01 -21.89
N LYS A 61 5.69 5.60 -20.78
CA LYS A 61 5.45 5.03 -19.44
C LYS A 61 3.96 4.90 -19.10
N LEU A 62 3.14 5.88 -19.50
CA LEU A 62 1.69 5.83 -19.33
C LEU A 62 1.11 4.63 -20.08
N HIS A 63 1.60 4.40 -21.30
CA HIS A 63 1.20 3.27 -22.13
C HIS A 63 1.62 1.94 -21.49
N GLU A 64 2.88 1.79 -21.10
CA GLU A 64 3.37 0.57 -20.44
C GLU A 64 2.59 0.29 -19.14
N CYS A 65 2.24 1.34 -18.39
CA CYS A 65 1.40 1.21 -17.22
C CYS A 65 0.02 0.65 -17.59
N ALA A 66 -0.63 1.16 -18.65
CA ALA A 66 -1.92 0.66 -19.12
C ALA A 66 -1.86 -0.83 -19.55
N GLN A 67 -0.82 -1.19 -20.31
CA GLN A 67 -0.58 -2.57 -20.75
C GLN A 67 -0.40 -3.52 -19.56
N PHE A 68 0.50 -3.17 -18.64
CA PHE A 68 0.74 -3.95 -17.41
C PHE A 68 -0.53 -4.10 -16.59
N MET A 69 -1.29 -3.02 -16.46
CA MET A 69 -2.53 -2.97 -15.72
C MET A 69 -3.56 -3.97 -16.22
N TYR A 70 -3.79 -4.01 -17.54
CA TYR A 70 -4.75 -4.93 -18.13
C TYR A 70 -4.24 -6.36 -18.19
N LEU A 71 -2.96 -6.57 -18.53
CA LEU A 71 -2.35 -7.91 -18.53
C LEU A 71 -2.47 -8.60 -17.17
N THR A 72 -2.08 -7.91 -16.10
CA THR A 72 -2.14 -8.46 -14.74
C THR A 72 -3.58 -8.78 -14.36
N THR A 73 -4.48 -7.81 -14.45
CA THR A 73 -5.88 -7.99 -14.03
C THR A 73 -6.62 -9.00 -14.89
N CYS A 74 -6.47 -9.02 -16.21
CA CYS A 74 -7.12 -10.02 -17.08
C CYS A 74 -6.63 -11.44 -16.77
N HIS A 75 -5.34 -11.66 -16.52
CA HIS A 75 -4.84 -12.99 -16.17
C HIS A 75 -5.29 -13.43 -14.77
N TYR A 76 -5.04 -12.62 -13.75
CA TYR A 76 -5.30 -13.00 -12.36
C TYR A 76 -6.79 -13.09 -12.06
N LEU A 77 -7.57 -12.15 -12.59
CA LEU A 77 -8.98 -12.03 -12.29
C LEU A 77 -9.87 -12.78 -13.30
N LYS A 78 -9.32 -13.51 -14.29
CA LYS A 78 -10.11 -14.47 -15.09
C LYS A 78 -10.88 -15.46 -14.21
N ARG A 79 -10.38 -15.70 -13.00
CA ARG A 79 -10.97 -16.59 -11.99
C ARG A 79 -11.85 -15.86 -10.95
N TYR A 80 -11.93 -14.53 -10.98
CA TYR A 80 -12.65 -13.72 -10.00
C TYR A 80 -13.73 -12.86 -10.66
N PRO A 81 -14.99 -12.91 -10.20
CA PRO A 81 -15.98 -11.91 -10.61
C PRO A 81 -15.47 -10.53 -10.14
N ASN A 82 -15.50 -9.51 -11.01
CA ASN A 82 -15.11 -8.09 -10.79
C ASN A 82 -13.80 -7.58 -11.44
N THR A 83 -13.24 -8.25 -12.45
CA THR A 83 -12.19 -7.68 -13.35
C THR A 83 -12.54 -6.27 -13.82
N GLU A 84 -13.72 -6.13 -14.43
CA GLU A 84 -14.19 -4.94 -15.12
C GLU A 84 -14.23 -3.71 -14.19
N ARG A 85 -14.63 -3.91 -12.93
CA ARG A 85 -14.68 -2.84 -11.93
C ARG A 85 -13.30 -2.25 -11.66
N THR A 86 -12.26 -3.08 -11.69
CA THR A 86 -10.87 -2.66 -11.42
C THR A 86 -10.31 -1.84 -12.56
N HIS A 87 -10.55 -2.26 -13.81
CA HIS A 87 -10.15 -1.51 -15.00
C HIS A 87 -10.83 -0.15 -15.07
N LYS A 88 -12.16 -0.13 -14.88
CA LYS A 88 -12.94 1.12 -14.87
C LYS A 88 -12.43 2.09 -13.81
N LEU A 89 -12.14 1.60 -12.61
CA LEU A 89 -11.59 2.43 -11.54
C LEU A 89 -10.21 3.02 -11.90
N TRP A 90 -9.35 2.27 -12.58
CA TRP A 90 -8.06 2.81 -13.03
C TRP A 90 -8.26 3.91 -14.08
N LEU A 91 -9.08 3.64 -15.10
CA LEU A 91 -9.43 4.62 -16.11
C LEU A 91 -10.03 5.88 -15.47
N ASP A 92 -10.95 5.73 -14.52
CA ASP A 92 -11.58 6.85 -13.79
C ASP A 92 -10.57 7.82 -13.14
N ASN A 93 -9.35 7.38 -12.85
CA ASN A 93 -8.29 8.23 -12.29
C ASN A 93 -7.44 8.96 -13.34
N LEU A 94 -7.63 8.67 -14.64
CA LEU A 94 -6.94 9.36 -15.72
C LEU A 94 -7.59 10.72 -16.03
N SER A 95 -6.75 11.69 -16.36
CA SER A 95 -7.15 12.98 -16.93
C SER A 95 -7.53 12.85 -18.40
N THR A 96 -8.25 13.84 -18.91
CA THR A 96 -8.62 13.92 -20.33
C THR A 96 -7.39 13.97 -21.26
N SER A 97 -6.28 14.56 -20.81
CA SER A 97 -5.02 14.57 -21.55
C SER A 97 -4.42 13.17 -21.69
N GLU A 98 -4.48 12.36 -20.62
CA GLU A 98 -3.94 11.00 -20.58
C GLU A 98 -4.74 10.06 -21.50
N TYR A 99 -6.08 10.14 -21.50
CA TYR A 99 -6.88 9.39 -22.47
C TYR A 99 -6.52 9.69 -23.92
N LYS A 100 -6.34 10.98 -24.25
CA LYS A 100 -5.96 11.42 -25.60
C LYS A 100 -4.59 10.89 -26.00
N ILE A 101 -3.65 10.81 -25.06
CA ILE A 101 -2.32 10.24 -25.30
C ILE A 101 -2.43 8.74 -25.56
N LEU A 102 -3.14 8.01 -24.71
CA LEU A 102 -3.31 6.56 -24.85
C LEU A 102 -4.02 6.22 -26.16
N ALA A 103 -5.13 6.89 -26.47
CA ALA A 103 -5.86 6.68 -27.73
C ALA A 103 -4.97 6.95 -28.95
N LYS A 104 -4.16 8.03 -28.91
CA LYS A 104 -3.22 8.34 -29.98
C LYS A 104 -2.10 7.30 -30.13
N LEU A 105 -1.52 6.84 -29.02
CA LEU A 105 -0.43 5.86 -29.05
C LEU A 105 -0.89 4.53 -29.67
N ASN A 106 -2.13 4.15 -29.40
CA ASN A 106 -2.76 2.95 -29.93
C ASN A 106 -3.49 3.15 -31.26
N ARG A 107 -3.38 4.33 -31.87
CA ARG A 107 -4.03 4.68 -33.15
C ARG A 107 -5.55 4.46 -33.14
N LEU A 108 -6.20 4.70 -32.01
CA LEU A 108 -7.64 4.53 -31.85
C LEU A 108 -8.39 5.70 -32.49
N GLU A 109 -9.50 5.37 -33.16
CA GLU A 109 -10.35 6.35 -33.83
C GLU A 109 -11.09 7.21 -32.80
N THR A 110 -10.64 8.45 -32.63
CA THR A 110 -11.26 9.43 -31.73
C THR A 110 -11.25 10.81 -32.39
N ASP A 111 -12.21 11.65 -32.03
CA ASP A 111 -12.35 12.99 -32.59
C ASP A 111 -12.33 14.07 -31.48
N SER A 112 -12.64 15.32 -31.84
CA SER A 112 -12.69 16.41 -30.86
C SER A 112 -13.94 16.38 -29.97
N LYS A 113 -14.97 15.58 -30.34
CA LYS A 113 -16.25 15.45 -29.64
C LYS A 113 -16.31 14.21 -28.75
N THR A 114 -15.34 13.30 -28.85
CA THR A 114 -15.25 12.10 -28.01
C THR A 114 -15.31 12.47 -26.53
N THR A 115 -16.32 11.96 -25.84
CA THR A 115 -16.54 12.22 -24.40
C THR A 115 -15.58 11.39 -23.55
N ARG A 116 -15.53 11.69 -22.26
CA ARG A 116 -14.71 10.93 -21.31
C ARG A 116 -15.11 9.46 -21.27
N GLU A 117 -16.41 9.20 -21.23
CA GLU A 117 -17.00 7.86 -21.15
C GLU A 117 -16.68 7.07 -22.42
N GLN A 118 -16.77 7.70 -23.60
CA GLN A 118 -16.38 7.07 -24.87
C GLN A 118 -14.89 6.72 -24.91
N TYR A 119 -14.02 7.60 -24.40
CA TYR A 119 -12.59 7.26 -24.27
C TYR A 119 -12.37 6.05 -23.36
N GLN A 120 -13.10 5.96 -22.24
CA GLN A 120 -12.99 4.84 -21.31
C GLN A 120 -13.40 3.53 -21.97
N GLU A 121 -14.52 3.51 -22.69
CA GLU A 121 -15.01 2.33 -23.42
C GLU A 121 -14.00 1.87 -24.47
N ILE A 122 -13.58 2.78 -25.36
CA ILE A 122 -12.63 2.50 -26.45
C ILE A 122 -11.30 1.96 -25.89
N LEU A 123 -10.76 2.59 -24.85
CA LEU A 123 -9.49 2.15 -24.24
C LEU A 123 -9.65 0.83 -23.50
N HIS A 124 -10.78 0.62 -22.83
CA HIS A 124 -11.04 -0.62 -22.10
C HIS A 124 -11.14 -1.82 -23.03
N GLU A 125 -11.90 -1.69 -24.12
CA GLU A 125 -12.01 -2.73 -25.14
C GLU A 125 -10.64 -3.04 -25.77
N HIS A 126 -9.91 -1.99 -26.19
CA HIS A 126 -8.58 -2.15 -26.77
C HIS A 126 -7.61 -2.88 -25.85
N TYR A 127 -7.52 -2.47 -24.57
CA TYR A 127 -6.56 -3.09 -23.66
C TYR A 127 -6.99 -4.47 -23.15
N ILE A 128 -8.29 -4.79 -23.13
CA ILE A 128 -8.75 -6.17 -22.92
C ILE A 128 -8.26 -7.03 -24.07
N GLN A 129 -8.52 -6.62 -25.32
CA GLN A 129 -8.09 -7.39 -26.49
C GLN A 129 -6.57 -7.59 -26.50
N TYR A 130 -5.80 -6.51 -26.29
CA TYR A 130 -4.35 -6.58 -26.16
C TYR A 130 -3.93 -7.61 -25.09
N ALA A 131 -4.55 -7.58 -23.91
CA ALA A 131 -4.21 -8.51 -22.84
C ALA A 131 -4.58 -9.95 -23.18
N GLU A 132 -5.71 -10.19 -23.86
CA GLU A 132 -6.12 -11.53 -24.28
C GLU A 132 -5.19 -12.11 -25.35
N GLU A 133 -4.79 -11.30 -26.33
CA GLU A 133 -3.83 -11.67 -27.38
C GLU A 133 -2.46 -12.04 -26.76
N GLU A 134 -1.89 -11.16 -25.94
CA GLU A 134 -0.59 -11.40 -25.29
C GLU A 134 -0.64 -12.63 -24.36
N LEU A 135 -1.75 -12.86 -23.66
CA LEU A 135 -1.91 -14.03 -22.78
C LEU A 135 -2.11 -15.34 -23.55
N HIS A 136 -2.68 -15.27 -24.75
CA HIS A 136 -2.77 -16.42 -25.65
C HIS A 136 -1.40 -16.79 -26.23
N ASP A 137 -0.61 -15.77 -26.58
CA ASP A 137 0.69 -15.90 -27.24
C ASP A 137 1.88 -16.19 -26.29
N VAL A 138 1.64 -16.38 -24.98
CA VAL A 138 2.66 -16.75 -23.97
C VAL A 138 3.45 -18.03 -24.35
N THR A 139 2.91 -18.86 -25.24
CA THR A 139 3.62 -20.05 -25.76
C THR A 139 4.62 -19.74 -26.88
N SER A 140 4.59 -18.53 -27.44
CA SER A 140 5.50 -18.05 -28.48
C SER A 140 6.70 -17.32 -27.88
N THR A 141 7.89 -17.50 -28.45
CA THR A 141 9.19 -17.08 -27.89
C THR A 141 9.47 -15.57 -27.90
N ASN A 142 8.45 -14.73 -28.12
CA ASN A 142 8.60 -13.29 -28.31
C ASN A 142 7.85 -12.50 -27.23
N THR A 143 8.15 -12.81 -25.97
CA THR A 143 7.51 -12.19 -24.81
C THR A 143 7.90 -10.71 -24.70
N THR A 144 6.91 -9.83 -24.62
CA THR A 144 7.13 -8.38 -24.40
C THR A 144 7.85 -8.12 -23.08
N THR A 145 8.58 -7.00 -22.94
CA THR A 145 9.26 -6.63 -21.68
C THR A 145 8.32 -6.62 -20.48
N ILE A 146 7.05 -6.24 -20.70
CA ILE A 146 6.00 -6.22 -19.68
C ILE A 146 5.60 -7.64 -19.29
N LEU A 147 5.44 -8.53 -20.27
CA LEU A 147 5.19 -9.95 -20.03
C LEU A 147 6.39 -10.61 -19.32
N ASN A 148 7.63 -10.25 -19.64
CA ASN A 148 8.81 -10.71 -18.90
C ASN A 148 8.87 -10.17 -17.47
N LEU A 149 8.47 -8.92 -17.23
CA LEU A 149 8.40 -8.31 -15.89
C LEU A 149 7.30 -8.99 -15.05
N TYR A 150 6.18 -9.30 -15.70
CA TYR A 150 5.07 -10.07 -15.14
C TYR A 150 5.44 -11.53 -14.83
N ILE A 151 6.10 -12.20 -15.77
CA ILE A 151 6.65 -13.55 -15.65
C ILE A 151 7.72 -13.57 -14.57
N ASP A 152 8.60 -12.59 -14.46
CA ASP A 152 9.57 -12.50 -13.36
C ASP A 152 8.85 -12.41 -12.02
N ILE A 153 7.86 -11.52 -11.88
CA ILE A 153 7.09 -11.38 -10.62
C ILE A 153 6.38 -12.69 -10.23
N LEU A 154 5.94 -13.49 -11.21
CA LEU A 154 5.20 -14.74 -10.98
C LEU A 154 6.09 -15.98 -10.84
N LEU A 155 7.05 -16.15 -11.74
CA LEU A 155 7.91 -17.34 -11.86
C LEU A 155 9.12 -17.32 -10.93
N THR A 156 9.54 -16.17 -10.39
CA THR A 156 10.54 -16.15 -9.32
C THR A 156 10.03 -16.77 -8.00
N GLY A 157 8.81 -17.31 -7.97
CA GLY A 157 8.30 -18.11 -6.85
C GLY A 157 7.94 -17.27 -5.62
N ILE A 158 7.79 -15.96 -5.80
CA ILE A 158 7.47 -14.99 -4.74
C ILE A 158 5.98 -15.09 -4.30
N VAL A 159 5.18 -15.92 -4.97
CA VAL A 159 3.75 -16.07 -4.67
C VAL A 159 3.36 -17.55 -4.75
N THR A 160 3.63 -18.31 -3.68
CA THR A 160 3.35 -19.75 -3.63
C THR A 160 1.97 -20.09 -3.06
N ASP A 161 1.26 -19.11 -2.49
CA ASP A 161 0.00 -19.34 -1.76
C ASP A 161 -1.09 -18.29 -2.06
N ILE A 162 -2.36 -18.66 -1.87
CA ILE A 162 -3.52 -17.80 -2.18
C ILE A 162 -3.51 -16.50 -1.39
N ASP A 163 -3.03 -16.49 -0.14
CA ASP A 163 -2.96 -15.29 0.69
C ASP A 163 -1.91 -14.31 0.16
N SER A 164 -0.78 -14.82 -0.34
CA SER A 164 0.26 -14.03 -1.00
C SER A 164 -0.26 -13.39 -2.30
N MET A 165 -1.11 -14.09 -3.06
CA MET A 165 -1.80 -13.53 -4.23
C MET A 165 -2.79 -12.42 -3.83
N ILE A 166 -3.63 -12.65 -2.81
CA ILE A 166 -4.61 -11.64 -2.34
C ILE A 166 -3.89 -10.38 -1.84
N TYR A 167 -2.77 -10.55 -1.13
CA TYR A 167 -1.95 -9.44 -0.68
C TYR A 167 -1.34 -8.66 -1.86
N ALA A 168 -0.74 -9.37 -2.83
CA ALA A 168 -0.21 -8.76 -4.04
C ALA A 168 -1.28 -8.01 -4.84
N VAL A 169 -2.48 -8.59 -5.01
CA VAL A 169 -3.63 -7.94 -5.66
C VAL A 169 -4.11 -6.71 -4.88
N THR A 170 -4.15 -6.76 -3.55
CA THR A 170 -4.52 -5.62 -2.70
C THR A 170 -3.52 -4.49 -2.85
N LYS A 171 -2.22 -4.80 -2.87
CA LYS A 171 -1.15 -3.82 -3.07
C LYS A 171 -1.14 -3.26 -4.49
N LEU A 172 -1.33 -4.11 -5.49
CA LEU A 172 -1.55 -3.69 -6.87
C LEU A 172 -2.75 -2.74 -6.96
N THR A 173 -3.88 -3.07 -6.33
CA THR A 173 -5.07 -2.20 -6.26
C THR A 173 -4.79 -0.87 -5.57
N MET A 174 -3.96 -0.86 -4.51
CA MET A 174 -3.51 0.40 -3.90
C MET A 174 -2.65 1.21 -4.85
N ILE A 175 -1.74 0.56 -5.59
CA ILE A 175 -0.90 1.23 -6.59
C ILE A 175 -1.80 1.83 -7.68
N ILE A 176 -2.71 1.05 -8.24
CA ILE A 176 -3.73 1.46 -9.21
C ILE A 176 -4.46 2.73 -8.80
N LYS A 177 -4.89 2.79 -7.54
CA LYS A 177 -5.62 3.92 -6.98
C LYS A 177 -4.74 5.17 -6.79
N ASN A 178 -3.43 4.99 -6.63
CA ASN A 178 -2.48 6.06 -6.33
C ASN A 178 -1.56 6.42 -7.51
N SER A 179 -1.51 5.61 -8.57
CA SER A 179 -0.60 5.70 -9.71
C SER A 179 -1.16 6.55 -10.85
N GLY A 180 -1.93 7.60 -10.56
CA GLY A 180 -2.39 8.58 -11.57
C GLY A 180 -1.22 9.33 -12.21
N ARG A 181 -1.16 10.66 -12.08
CA ARG A 181 -0.09 11.50 -12.69
C ARG A 181 1.35 11.15 -12.26
N HIS A 182 1.52 10.36 -11.21
CA HIS A 182 2.82 9.83 -10.79
C HIS A 182 3.02 8.47 -11.44
N LEU A 183 3.24 8.53 -12.75
CA LEU A 183 3.54 7.38 -13.60
C LEU A 183 4.49 6.42 -12.92
N MET A 184 4.25 5.12 -13.08
CA MET A 184 5.09 4.10 -12.49
C MET A 184 6.53 4.28 -12.98
N ASP A 185 7.38 4.79 -12.10
CA ASP A 185 8.82 4.57 -12.18
C ASP A 185 9.03 3.07 -11.96
N MET A 186 9.09 2.32 -13.07
CA MET A 186 9.15 0.86 -13.05
C MET A 186 10.30 0.32 -12.20
N PRO A 187 11.53 0.89 -12.22
CA PRO A 187 12.56 0.59 -11.22
C PRO A 187 12.12 0.77 -9.77
N ARG A 188 11.48 1.90 -9.43
CA ARG A 188 10.98 2.17 -8.08
C ARG A 188 9.84 1.21 -7.69
N PHE A 189 8.97 0.87 -8.64
CA PHE A 189 7.92 -0.13 -8.46
C PHE A 189 8.50 -1.51 -8.17
N ARG A 190 9.51 -1.95 -8.95
CA ARG A 190 10.22 -3.22 -8.70
C ARG A 190 10.83 -3.26 -7.30
N TYR A 191 11.55 -2.19 -6.90
CA TYR A 191 12.13 -2.08 -5.57
C TYR A 191 11.07 -2.12 -4.46
N TRP A 192 9.98 -1.37 -4.64
CA TRP A 192 8.89 -1.32 -3.66
C TRP A 192 8.15 -2.65 -3.54
N LEU A 193 7.87 -3.31 -4.66
CA LEU A 193 7.22 -4.62 -4.69
C LEU A 193 8.11 -5.66 -4.00
N GLY A 194 9.42 -5.66 -4.30
CA GLY A 194 10.40 -6.51 -3.60
C GLY A 194 10.33 -6.34 -2.09
N ASN A 195 10.44 -5.11 -1.59
CA ASN A 195 10.38 -4.82 -0.14
C ASN A 195 9.06 -5.27 0.50
N HIS A 196 7.93 -5.10 -0.18
CA HIS A 196 6.65 -5.52 0.38
C HIS A 196 6.45 -7.03 0.39
N MET A 197 7.03 -7.75 -0.57
CA MET A 197 7.02 -9.21 -0.57
C MET A 197 7.94 -9.75 0.51
N ASP A 198 9.11 -9.15 0.72
CA ASP A 198 9.99 -9.47 1.85
C ASP A 198 9.27 -9.28 3.20
N ASP A 199 8.53 -8.17 3.35
CA ASP A 199 7.70 -7.92 4.52
C ASP A 199 6.64 -9.00 4.70
N TYR A 200 5.91 -9.36 3.64
CA TYR A 200 4.89 -10.42 3.66
C TYR A 200 5.50 -11.75 4.11
N TYR A 201 6.62 -12.18 3.51
CA TYR A 201 7.28 -13.43 3.85
C TYR A 201 7.81 -13.43 5.28
N ARG A 202 8.36 -12.30 5.74
CA ARG A 202 8.74 -12.13 7.15
C ARG A 202 7.54 -12.28 8.07
N PHE A 203 6.39 -11.67 7.74
CA PHE A 203 5.16 -11.83 8.52
C PHE A 203 4.58 -13.25 8.46
N ARG A 204 4.69 -13.93 7.32
CA ARG A 204 4.27 -15.32 7.15
C ARG A 204 5.14 -16.27 7.97
N GLN A 205 6.47 -16.15 7.87
CA GLN A 205 7.41 -16.89 8.72
C GLN A 205 7.13 -16.62 10.20
N LEU A 206 6.86 -15.36 10.58
CA LEU A 206 6.44 -15.06 11.95
C LEU A 206 5.12 -15.76 12.31
N ARG A 207 4.13 -15.86 11.42
CA ARG A 207 2.88 -16.60 11.67
C ARG A 207 3.10 -18.10 11.76
N GLU A 208 3.94 -18.68 10.91
CA GLU A 208 4.28 -20.11 10.93
C GLU A 208 5.10 -20.47 12.17
N ASN A 209 6.08 -19.65 12.53
CA ASN A 209 6.81 -19.78 13.79
C ASN A 209 5.89 -19.59 15.00
N ARG A 210 4.86 -18.73 14.91
CA ARG A 210 3.85 -18.58 15.96
C ARG A 210 2.91 -19.79 16.09
N LYS A 211 2.88 -20.72 15.13
CA LYS A 211 2.17 -22.00 15.25
C LYS A 211 3.02 -23.08 15.92
N GLN A 212 4.31 -22.84 16.17
CA GLN A 212 5.13 -23.78 16.92
C GLN A 212 4.67 -23.80 18.37
N LYS A 213 4.11 -24.95 18.78
CA LYS A 213 3.73 -25.19 20.16
C LYS A 213 5.00 -25.17 21.02
N PRO A 214 4.98 -24.54 22.21
CA PRO A 214 6.09 -24.60 23.14
C PRO A 214 6.50 -26.04 23.40
N THR A 215 7.80 -26.32 23.38
CA THR A 215 8.32 -27.64 23.70
C THR A 215 8.16 -27.88 25.20
N MET A 216 7.57 -29.02 25.56
CA MET A 216 7.38 -29.42 26.96
C MET A 216 8.54 -30.32 27.39
N ILE A 217 9.37 -29.86 28.33
CA ILE A 217 10.52 -30.64 28.81
C ILE A 217 10.32 -30.99 30.28
N HIS A 218 10.35 -32.29 30.57
CA HIS A 218 10.38 -32.75 31.95
C HIS A 218 11.81 -32.69 32.48
N THR A 219 12.05 -31.89 33.51
CA THR A 219 13.39 -31.73 34.12
C THR A 219 13.33 -32.18 35.59
N PRO A 220 14.19 -33.11 36.04
CA PRO A 220 14.17 -33.61 37.43
C PRO A 220 14.39 -32.54 38.50
N SER A 221 15.05 -31.44 38.14
CA SER A 221 15.27 -30.27 39.00
C SER A 221 15.20 -29.00 38.16
N LEU A 222 14.45 -28.00 38.62
CA LEU A 222 14.47 -26.66 38.04
C LEU A 222 15.60 -25.84 38.67
N ALA A 223 16.15 -24.88 37.93
CA ALA A 223 17.04 -23.90 38.54
C ALA A 223 16.23 -23.11 39.58
N LYS A 224 16.75 -23.00 40.80
CA LYS A 224 16.14 -22.18 41.84
C LYS A 224 16.28 -20.72 41.42
N ASP A 225 15.14 -20.06 41.24
CA ASP A 225 15.08 -18.61 41.14
C ASP A 225 15.10 -18.03 42.56
N ASP A 226 15.61 -16.81 42.74
CA ASP A 226 15.65 -16.14 44.06
C ASP A 226 14.25 -15.67 44.52
N HIS A 227 13.22 -15.95 43.73
CA HIS A 227 11.84 -15.54 43.96
C HIS A 227 10.95 -16.76 44.26
N ASP A 228 10.51 -16.86 45.53
CA ASP A 228 9.59 -17.92 45.98
C ASP A 228 8.13 -17.65 45.56
N GLU A 229 7.81 -16.47 45.04
CA GLU A 229 6.46 -16.04 44.67
C GLU A 229 6.28 -15.92 43.15
N CYS A 230 5.10 -16.32 42.66
CA CYS A 230 4.75 -16.22 41.24
C CYS A 230 4.51 -14.76 40.83
N PRO A 231 5.17 -14.21 39.80
CA PRO A 231 4.99 -12.81 39.39
C PRO A 231 3.61 -12.46 38.80
N ILE A 232 2.76 -13.45 38.54
CA ILE A 232 1.41 -13.25 37.98
C ILE A 232 0.35 -13.20 39.07
N CYS A 233 0.41 -14.11 40.05
CA CYS A 233 -0.61 -14.23 41.10
C CYS A 233 -0.12 -13.85 42.50
N TYR A 234 1.18 -13.55 42.66
CA TYR A 234 1.81 -13.18 43.93
C TYR A 234 1.56 -14.22 45.04
N THR A 235 1.55 -15.50 44.66
CA THR A 235 1.38 -16.63 45.59
C THR A 235 2.66 -17.44 45.60
N GLU A 236 3.01 -17.98 46.77
CA GLU A 236 4.15 -18.88 46.95
C GLU A 236 4.07 -20.09 46.02
N MET A 237 5.16 -20.36 45.31
CA MET A 237 5.26 -21.39 44.29
C MET A 237 5.68 -22.72 44.92
N LYS A 238 4.83 -23.75 44.82
CA LYS A 238 5.19 -25.12 45.24
C LYS A 238 5.85 -25.88 44.10
N ASN A 239 6.89 -26.67 44.39
CA ASN A 239 7.70 -27.40 43.40
C ASN A 239 6.89 -28.19 42.36
N ASP A 240 5.73 -28.73 42.72
CA ASP A 240 4.85 -29.53 41.86
C ASP A 240 3.96 -28.68 40.92
N SER A 241 3.87 -27.39 41.19
CA SER A 241 3.09 -26.39 40.47
C SER A 241 3.93 -25.41 39.64
N VAL A 242 5.26 -25.49 39.72
CA VAL A 242 6.17 -24.56 39.03
C VAL A 242 6.41 -24.97 37.58
N VAL A 243 6.40 -23.95 36.71
CA VAL A 243 6.82 -24.03 35.32
C VAL A 243 7.89 -22.98 35.10
N GLN A 244 9.06 -23.42 34.63
CA GLN A 244 10.15 -22.54 34.23
C GLN A 244 10.13 -22.40 32.71
N LEU A 245 10.14 -21.18 32.20
CA LEU A 245 10.13 -20.92 30.76
C LEU A 245 11.55 -21.04 30.17
N GLY A 246 11.67 -21.12 28.84
CA GLY A 246 12.99 -21.10 28.15
C GLY A 246 13.82 -19.84 28.42
N CYS A 247 13.19 -18.75 28.88
CA CYS A 247 13.86 -17.54 29.36
C CYS A 247 14.25 -17.57 30.85
N ALA A 248 14.27 -18.75 31.47
CA ALA A 248 14.61 -19.04 32.87
C ALA A 248 13.65 -18.50 33.96
N HIS A 249 12.69 -17.64 33.64
CA HIS A 249 11.69 -17.16 34.61
C HIS A 249 10.69 -18.25 35.02
N SER A 250 10.34 -18.27 36.31
CA SER A 250 9.44 -19.27 36.91
C SER A 250 8.06 -18.70 37.27
N PHE A 251 7.02 -19.53 37.09
CA PHE A 251 5.63 -19.17 37.34
C PHE A 251 4.83 -20.37 37.85
N CYS A 252 3.66 -20.11 38.46
CA CYS A 252 2.63 -21.13 38.64
C CYS A 252 2.13 -21.64 37.28
N GLY A 253 1.99 -22.96 37.14
CA GLY A 253 1.54 -23.56 35.89
C GLY A 253 0.13 -23.15 35.49
N ASP A 254 -0.78 -22.94 36.44
CA ASP A 254 -2.13 -22.43 36.16
C ASP A 254 -2.11 -20.98 35.65
N CYS A 255 -1.19 -20.14 36.13
CA CYS A 255 -1.01 -18.78 35.62
C CYS A 255 -0.53 -18.79 34.17
N ILE A 256 0.44 -19.64 33.83
CA ILE A 256 0.90 -19.78 32.45
C ILE A 256 -0.19 -20.36 31.55
N ILE A 257 -0.96 -21.35 32.00
CA ILE A 257 -2.12 -21.87 31.26
C ILE A 257 -3.14 -20.74 31.01
N GLY A 258 -3.49 -19.97 32.04
CA GLY A 258 -4.43 -18.86 31.95
C GLY A 258 -3.93 -17.78 30.99
N GLN A 259 -2.64 -17.45 31.03
CA GLN A 259 -2.02 -16.50 30.13
C GLN A 259 -2.06 -16.98 28.67
N ILE A 260 -1.73 -18.25 28.43
CA ILE A 260 -1.78 -18.85 27.09
C ILE A 260 -3.22 -18.85 26.55
N LYS A 261 -4.21 -19.23 27.36
CA LYS A 261 -5.62 -19.28 26.96
C LYS A 261 -6.25 -17.90 26.72
N SER A 262 -5.83 -16.89 27.49
CA SER A 262 -6.37 -15.53 27.37
C SER A 262 -5.71 -14.71 26.27
N SER A 263 -4.53 -15.12 25.79
CA SER A 263 -3.83 -14.44 24.71
C SER A 263 -4.60 -14.53 23.40
N ARG A 264 -5.00 -13.39 22.85
CA ARG A 264 -5.49 -13.28 21.46
C ARG A 264 -4.34 -13.41 20.44
N LYS A 265 -3.08 -13.31 20.90
CA LYS A 265 -1.90 -13.49 20.07
C LYS A 265 -1.60 -14.99 19.96
N PRO A 266 -1.18 -15.48 18.78
CA PRO A 266 -0.86 -16.89 18.59
C PRO A 266 0.41 -17.35 19.33
N THR A 267 1.19 -16.42 19.90
CA THR A 267 2.26 -16.73 20.86
C THR A 267 2.04 -15.96 22.15
N SER A 268 2.36 -16.61 23.26
CA SER A 268 2.43 -15.95 24.57
C SER A 268 3.85 -15.45 24.82
N GLU A 269 3.94 -14.33 25.54
CA GLU A 269 5.19 -13.67 25.91
C GLU A 269 5.39 -13.84 27.42
N CYS A 270 6.61 -14.05 27.90
CA CYS A 270 6.88 -14.10 29.34
C CYS A 270 6.41 -12.81 30.03
N ALA A 271 5.72 -12.93 31.18
CA ALA A 271 5.23 -11.76 31.92
C ALA A 271 6.34 -10.86 32.46
N MET A 272 7.54 -11.43 32.69
CA MET A 272 8.72 -10.72 33.23
C MET A 272 9.53 -10.05 32.11
N CYS A 273 10.07 -10.82 31.18
CA CYS A 273 11.02 -10.31 30.17
C CYS A 273 10.43 -10.12 28.76
N ARG A 274 9.13 -10.43 28.54
CA ARG A 274 8.44 -10.35 27.24
C ARG A 274 9.01 -11.25 26.13
N ALA A 275 9.99 -12.11 26.43
CA ALA A 275 10.48 -13.11 25.48
C ALA A 275 9.35 -14.08 25.08
N THR A 276 9.32 -14.50 23.82
CA THR A 276 8.36 -15.50 23.33
C THR A 276 8.53 -16.82 24.09
N ILE A 277 7.42 -17.41 24.53
CA ILE A 277 7.43 -18.70 25.22
C ILE A 277 7.61 -19.81 24.18
N SER A 278 8.85 -20.24 23.94
CA SER A 278 9.20 -21.36 23.05
C SER A 278 9.33 -22.70 23.76
N GLU A 279 9.50 -22.68 25.08
CA GLU A 279 9.79 -23.85 25.90
C GLU A 279 9.22 -23.70 27.31
N CYS A 280 8.67 -24.79 27.85
CA CYS A 280 8.20 -24.90 29.22
C CYS A 280 8.81 -26.13 29.90
N ARG A 281 9.47 -25.92 31.04
CA ARG A 281 10.10 -26.94 31.88
C ARG A 281 9.33 -27.13 33.17
N SER A 282 9.15 -28.36 33.61
CA SER A 282 8.61 -28.66 34.94
C SER A 282 9.09 -30.02 35.46
N THR A 283 9.16 -30.17 36.78
CA THR A 283 9.35 -31.46 37.47
C THR A 283 8.08 -32.31 37.45
N SER A 284 6.92 -31.71 37.17
CA SER A 284 5.62 -32.39 37.19
C SER A 284 5.17 -32.79 35.77
N LYS A 285 5.24 -34.08 35.45
CA LYS A 285 4.73 -34.62 34.16
C LYS A 285 3.23 -34.31 33.95
N LYS A 286 2.44 -34.39 35.01
CA LYS A 286 1.00 -34.11 34.98
C LYS A 286 0.71 -32.67 34.58
N LEU A 287 1.54 -31.73 35.05
CA LEU A 287 1.41 -30.31 34.71
C LEU A 287 1.77 -30.04 33.24
N LEU A 288 2.86 -30.64 32.74
CA LEU A 288 3.26 -30.54 31.34
C LEU A 288 2.18 -31.09 30.40
N GLN A 289 1.52 -32.20 30.78
CA GLN A 289 0.40 -32.74 30.00
C GLN A 289 -0.79 -31.77 29.97
N LYS A 290 -1.12 -31.13 31.11
CA LYS A 290 -2.19 -30.12 31.21
C LYS A 290 -1.87 -28.85 30.39
N LEU A 291 -0.61 -28.43 30.36
CA LEU A 291 -0.13 -27.35 29.51
C LEU A 291 -0.27 -27.72 28.02
N SER A 292 0.22 -28.90 27.64
CA SER A 292 0.16 -29.39 26.26
C SER A 292 -1.28 -29.49 25.74
N SER A 293 -2.23 -29.91 26.55
CA SER A 293 -3.65 -30.00 26.16
C SER A 293 -4.34 -28.63 26.11
N SER A 294 -3.83 -27.64 26.83
CA SER A 294 -4.37 -26.28 26.84
C SER A 294 -3.89 -25.42 25.66
N ILE A 295 -2.84 -25.86 24.97
CA ILE A 295 -2.25 -25.22 23.78
C ILE A 295 -2.81 -25.83 22.47
N ALA A 296 -3.49 -26.97 22.55
CA ALA A 296 -4.12 -27.63 21.41
C ALA A 296 -5.43 -26.93 21.01
#